data_AF-X1H6J9-F1
#
_entry.id   AF-X1H6J9-F1
#
_cell.length_a   1.000
_cell.length_b   1.000
_cell.length_c   1.000
_cell.angle_alpha   90.00
_cell.angle_beta   90.00
_cell.angle_gamma   90.00
#
_symmetry.space_group_name_H-M   'P 1'
#
loop_
_entity.id
_entity.type
_entity.pdbx_description
1 polymer ?
#
loop_
_entity_poly.entity_id
_entity_poly.type
_entity_poly.pdbx_seq_one_letter_code
_entity_poly.pdbx_strand_id
1 'polypeptide(L)' 'MQTKRCTKCGEEKPLTEFHKNKYNKDGLTYSCKACRQKQYLESVKRG' A
#
# COMPACT_ATOMS: atom_id res chain seq x y z
N MET A 1 -7.40 17.27 -2.51
CA MET A 1 -7.43 15.81 -2.21
C MET A 1 -6.06 15.25 -2.59
N GLN A 2 -5.31 14.63 -1.66
CA GLN A 2 -4.01 14.04 -2.00
C GLN A 2 -4.17 12.58 -2.41
N THR A 3 -3.66 12.25 -3.58
CA THR A 3 -3.55 10.89 -4.11
C THR A 3 -2.08 10.52 -4.23
N LYS A 4 -1.80 9.22 -4.13
CA LYS A 4 -0.48 8.63 -4.35
C LYS A 4 -0.63 7.44 -5.28
N ARG A 5 0.32 7.31 -6.20
CA ARG A 5 0.40 6.16 -7.09
C ARG A 5 1.01 4.97 -6.35
N CYS A 6 0.32 3.84 -6.38
CA CYS A 6 0.81 2.60 -5.81
C CYS A 6 1.94 2.01 -6.67
N THR A 7 3.09 1.73 -6.05
CA THR A 7 4.24 1.10 -6.75
C THR A 7 4.03 -0.37 -7.09
N LYS A 8 3.02 -1.03 -6.50
CA LYS A 8 2.71 -2.45 -6.74
C LYS A 8 1.68 -2.65 -7.85
N CYS A 9 0.55 -1.95 -7.81
CA CYS A 9 -0.51 -2.07 -8.83
C CYS A 9 -0.50 -0.94 -9.88
N GLY A 10 0.26 0.14 -9.67
CA GLY A 10 0.34 1.26 -10.59
C GLY A 10 -0.83 2.25 -10.53
N GLU A 11 -1.88 1.96 -9.77
CA GLU A 11 -3.08 2.82 -9.65
C GLU A 11 -2.87 4.02 -8.72
N GLU A 12 -3.51 5.14 -9.05
CA GLU A 12 -3.63 6.30 -8.18
C GLU A 12 -4.76 6.08 -7.16
N LYS A 13 -4.43 6.14 -5.87
CA LYS A 13 -5.39 5.98 -4.78
C LYS A 13 -5.22 7.13 -3.77
N PRO A 14 -6.25 7.49 -3.01
CA PRO A 14 -6.13 8.51 -1.97
C PRO A 14 -5.14 8.08 -0.89
N LEU A 15 -4.48 9.03 -0.22
CA LEU A 15 -3.51 8.73 0.83
C LEU A 15 -4.09 7.88 1.98
N THR A 16 -5.40 7.94 2.20
CA THR A 16 -6.14 7.10 3.16
C THR A 16 -6.06 5.61 2.84
N GLU A 17 -5.80 5.25 1.57
CA GLU A 17 -5.62 3.88 1.09
C GLU A 17 -4.18 3.40 1.21
N PHE A 18 -3.30 4.17 1.84
CA PHE A 18 -1.92 3.78 2.15
C PHE A 18 -1.74 3.62 3.66
N HIS A 19 -0.93 2.65 4.07
CA HIS A 19 -0.57 2.52 5.49
C HIS A 19 0.43 3.60 5.90
N LYS A 20 0.31 4.11 7.13
CA LYS A 20 1.30 4.99 7.74
C LYS A 20 2.62 4.24 7.95
N ASN A 21 3.71 4.84 7.51
CA ASN A 21 5.06 4.36 7.70
C ASN A 21 5.98 5.54 8.00
N LYS A 22 6.34 5.70 9.28
CA LYS A 22 7.20 6.79 9.76
C LYS A 22 8.63 6.77 9.19
N TYR A 23 9.05 5.63 8.62
CA TYR A 23 10.36 5.49 8.00
C TYR A 23 10.42 6.05 6.57
N ASN A 24 9.26 6.32 5.95
CA ASN A 24 9.19 6.90 4.62
C ASN A 24 9.10 8.42 4.70
N LYS A 25 9.64 9.11 3.68
CA LYS A 25 9.65 10.59 3.59
C LYS A 25 8.26 11.22 3.75
N ASP A 26 7.23 10.61 3.16
CA ASP A 26 5.83 11.10 3.26
C ASP A 26 5.06 10.54 4.46
N GLY A 27 5.70 9.75 5.32
CA GLY A 27 5.01 9.05 6.41
C GLY A 27 4.04 7.95 5.95
N LEU A 28 4.08 7.55 4.67
CA LEU A 28 3.19 6.56 4.05
C LEU A 28 3.97 5.52 3.23
N THR A 29 3.48 4.28 3.26
CA THR A 29 3.97 3.17 2.43
C THR A 29 3.89 3.45 0.93
N TYR A 30 4.72 2.76 0.14
CA TYR A 30 4.72 2.88 -1.33
C TYR A 30 3.65 2.03 -2.03
N SER A 31 3.06 1.08 -1.31
CA SER A 31 2.02 0.18 -1.80
C SER A 31 0.69 0.47 -1.09
N CYS A 32 -0.42 0.42 -1.82
CA CYS A 32 -1.74 0.57 -1.23
C CYS A 32 -2.10 -0.61 -0.30
N LYS A 33 -3.09 -0.38 0.59
CA LYS A 33 -3.66 -1.39 1.49
C LYS A 33 -4.08 -2.65 0.74
N ALA A 34 -4.70 -2.50 -0.43
CA ALA A 34 -5.13 -3.62 -1.25
C ALA A 34 -3.96 -4.52 -1.69
N CYS A 35 -2.85 -3.96 -2.17
CA CYS A 35 -1.67 -4.74 -2.54
C CYS A 35 -1.05 -5.45 -1.33
N ARG A 36 -1.03 -4.79 -0.17
CA ARG A 36 -0.53 -5.39 1.06
C ARG A 36 -1.43 -6.52 1.55
N GLN A 37 -2.75 -6.35 1.42
CA GLN A 37 -3.74 -7.38 1.73
C GLN A 37 -3.56 -8.59 0.82
N LYS A 38 -3.40 -8.38 -0.49
CA LYS A 38 -3.10 -9.47 -1.45
C LYS A 38 -1.85 -10.23 -1.05
N GLN A 39 -0.76 -9.52 -0.75
CA GLN A 39 0.49 -10.14 -0.30
C GLN A 39 0.31 -10.97 0.98
N TYR A 40 -0.46 -10.47 1.97
CA TYR A 40 -0.78 -11.23 3.17
C TYR A 40 -1.58 -12.50 2.85
N LEU A 41 -2.62 -12.40 2.02
CA LEU A 41 -3.43 -13.54 1.61
C LEU A 41 -2.60 -14.59 0.84
N GLU A 42 -1.67 -14.15 -0.01
CA GLU A 42 -0.74 -15.05 -0.71
C GLU A 42 0.19 -15.77 0.27
N SER A 43 0.69 -15.07 1.29
CA SER A 43 1.52 -15.71 2.33
C SER A 43 0.75 -16.73 3.17
N VAL A 44 -0.52 -16.47 3.47
CA VAL A 44 -1.37 -17.38 4.26
C VAL A 44 -1.74 -18.64 3.47
N LYS A 45 -2.02 -18.53 2.16
CA LYS A 45 -2.36 -19.69 1.33
C LYS A 45 -1.23 -20.71 1.16
N ARG A 46 0.00 -20.34 1.49
CA ARG A 46 1.20 -21.19 1.34
C ARG A 46 1.55 -21.95 2.64
N GLY A 47 0.85 -21.65 3.74
CA GLY A 47 1.01 -22.30 5.05
C GLY A 47 0.00 -23.41 5.28
#